data_AF-A0A2V2V3C4-F1
#
_entry.id   AF-A0A2V2V3C4-F1
#
_cell.length_a   1.000
_cell.length_b   1.000
_cell.length_c   1.000
_cell.angle_alpha   90.00
_cell.angle_beta   90.00
_cell.angle_gamma   90.00
#
_symmetry.space_group_name_H-M   'P 1'
#
loop_
_entity.id
_entity.type
_entity.pdbx_description
1 polymer ?
#
loop_
_entity_poly.entity_id
_entity_poly.type
_entity_poly.pdbx_seq_one_letter_code
_entity_poly.pdbx_strand_id
1 'polypeptide(L)'
;MRNEEGEGDSEEIFKARNEKDSRVVRLEPYEYVHILDNNTCKVTLLEGPCCITLLDHLVNLHKNAQHHIVIPPNHYCEVRNPVVLSPDGGEPKYRMGHREVRLSQPPFPLYPGELASDLKPMRILNSKEAIIVRALEDHTTTEEFTGKTVQRIAGEQWLVKGPGAYVPRVDEEVLRRVVPLLLSANEYIQLCAMADFKDPDGTARRVGEKWNLLTQGVFFPGPYTKQEPVKKGITLSPTLALHVRAVHSFYDTRFGIQRCIGDRWLVTHDEVALFLPTEDEDPETTVPLTIVGQQQYCILLRTVQDGVVHDGKRKLLKGPCSFFLKPGESLQDNEVKDAYLIGDHELSLWRR
;
A
#
# COMPACT_ATOMS: atom_id res chain seq x y z
N MET A 1 33.14 -39.84 77.41
CA MET A 1 33.05 -38.38 77.66
C MET A 1 34.07 -37.70 76.77
N ARG A 2 33.63 -36.69 76.02
CA ARG A 2 34.41 -35.72 75.22
C ARG A 2 35.06 -36.26 73.94
N ASN A 3 34.96 -35.64 72.77
CA ASN A 3 34.26 -34.44 72.28
C ASN A 3 34.12 -34.63 70.75
N GLU A 4 32.91 -34.63 70.21
CA GLU A 4 32.63 -34.39 68.79
C GLU A 4 32.09 -32.96 68.67
N GLU A 5 32.99 -31.98 68.63
CA GLU A 5 32.67 -30.58 68.30
C GLU A 5 33.85 -30.05 67.48
N GLY A 6 33.67 -29.86 66.17
CA GLY A 6 34.76 -29.33 65.34
C GLY A 6 34.51 -29.12 63.86
N GLU A 7 33.48 -29.71 63.23
CA GLU A 7 33.25 -29.56 61.77
C GLU A 7 32.01 -28.74 61.40
N GLY A 8 31.15 -28.37 62.36
CA GLY A 8 29.96 -27.53 62.10
C GLY A 8 30.25 -26.03 61.96
N ASP A 9 31.29 -25.52 62.63
CA ASP A 9 31.56 -24.08 62.68
C ASP A 9 32.12 -23.53 61.36
N SER A 10 32.88 -24.31 60.58
CA SER A 10 33.48 -23.80 59.34
C SER A 10 32.48 -23.57 58.20
N GLU A 11 31.41 -24.37 58.12
CA GLU A 11 30.33 -24.16 57.13
C GLU A 11 29.36 -23.05 57.56
N GLU A 12 29.09 -22.91 58.87
CA GLU A 12 28.30 -21.79 59.39
C GLU A 12 29.06 -20.46 59.29
N ILE A 13 30.39 -20.43 59.47
CA ILE A 13 31.21 -19.23 59.25
C ILE A 13 31.27 -18.84 57.76
N PHE A 14 31.23 -19.80 56.83
CA PHE A 14 31.12 -19.52 55.39
C PHE A 14 29.73 -19.06 54.97
N LYS A 15 28.65 -19.55 55.60
CA LYS A 15 27.28 -19.03 55.41
C LYS A 15 27.07 -17.66 56.05
N ALA A 16 27.66 -17.41 57.22
CA ALA A 16 27.59 -16.13 57.93
C ALA A 16 28.37 -15.00 57.22
N ARG A 17 29.38 -15.34 56.41
CA ARG A 17 30.06 -14.37 55.52
C ARG A 17 29.19 -13.90 54.35
N ASN A 18 28.03 -14.50 54.14
CA ASN A 18 27.13 -14.22 53.03
C ASN A 18 25.76 -13.67 53.47
N GLU A 19 25.57 -13.37 54.76
CA GLU A 19 24.70 -12.25 55.13
C GLU A 19 25.41 -10.98 54.68
N LYS A 20 25.27 -10.69 53.38
CA LYS A 20 25.68 -9.43 52.77
C LYS A 20 25.22 -8.34 53.72
N ASP A 21 26.18 -7.60 54.25
CA ASP A 21 25.96 -6.32 54.89
C ASP A 21 24.97 -5.55 53.98
N SER A 22 23.70 -5.48 54.40
CA SER A 22 22.58 -5.04 53.54
C SER A 22 22.73 -3.59 53.08
N ARG A 23 23.72 -2.91 53.68
CA ARG A 23 24.15 -1.56 53.41
C ARG A 23 25.15 -1.46 52.26
N VAL A 24 25.86 -2.53 51.88
CA VAL A 24 26.84 -2.47 50.79
C VAL A 24 26.20 -2.91 49.47
N VAL A 25 26.08 -1.98 48.53
CA VAL A 25 25.61 -2.24 47.17
C VAL A 25 26.82 -2.39 46.24
N ARG A 26 26.92 -3.56 45.60
CA ARG A 26 27.90 -3.86 44.57
C ARG A 26 27.16 -4.11 43.27
N LEU A 27 27.44 -3.29 42.26
CA LEU A 27 26.86 -3.39 40.93
C LEU A 27 27.96 -3.72 39.93
N GLU A 28 27.74 -4.78 39.16
CA GLU A 28 28.57 -5.14 38.01
C GLU A 28 28.25 -4.24 36.80
N PRO A 29 29.05 -4.29 35.71
CA PRO A 29 28.69 -3.60 34.47
C PRO A 29 27.29 -4.01 33.99
N TYR A 30 26.49 -3.02 33.56
CA TYR A 30 25.09 -3.20 33.11
C TYR A 30 24.11 -3.67 34.19
N GLU A 31 24.46 -3.46 35.45
CA GLU A 31 23.52 -3.58 36.58
C GLU A 31 23.14 -2.20 37.12
N TYR A 32 21.93 -2.08 37.63
CA TYR A 32 21.45 -0.87 38.29
C TYR A 32 20.54 -1.18 39.48
N VAL A 33 20.42 -0.22 40.39
CA VAL A 33 19.39 -0.19 41.44
C VAL A 33 18.82 1.22 41.58
N HIS A 34 17.65 1.31 42.21
CA HIS A 34 17.08 2.57 42.67
C HIS A 34 17.29 2.72 44.17
N ILE A 35 17.83 3.87 44.57
CA ILE A 35 18.08 4.24 45.96
C ILE A 35 17.13 5.36 46.36
N LEU A 36 16.37 5.15 47.44
CA LEU A 36 15.54 6.17 48.07
C LEU A 36 16.35 6.87 49.16
N ASP A 37 16.41 8.20 49.11
CA ASP A 37 16.84 9.03 50.22
C ASP A 37 15.62 9.40 51.08
N ASN A 38 15.54 8.89 52.31
CA ASN A 38 14.44 9.15 53.23
C ASN A 38 14.40 10.61 53.74
N ASN A 39 15.52 11.34 53.69
CA ASN A 39 15.53 12.75 54.11
C ASN A 39 14.88 13.64 53.05
N THR A 40 15.10 13.34 51.77
CA THR A 40 14.59 14.14 50.64
C THR A 40 13.39 13.51 49.93
N CYS A 41 13.05 12.26 50.26
CA CYS A 41 12.09 11.41 49.56
C CYS A 41 12.41 11.24 48.06
N LYS A 42 13.66 11.49 47.64
CA LYS A 42 14.08 11.40 46.25
C LYS A 42 14.59 10.00 45.95
N VAL A 43 14.10 9.42 44.84
CA VAL A 43 14.60 8.16 44.32
C VAL A 43 15.60 8.45 43.20
N THR A 44 16.81 7.93 43.32
CA THR A 44 17.89 8.09 42.35
C THR A 44 18.26 6.75 41.72
N LEU A 45 18.70 6.82 40.47
CA LEU A 45 19.26 5.69 39.75
C LEU A 45 20.75 5.58 40.06
N LEU A 46 21.21 4.39 40.41
CA LEU A 46 22.62 4.05 40.55
C LEU A 46 22.96 2.94 39.57
N GLU A 47 23.89 3.21 38.67
CA GLU A 47 24.38 2.27 37.66
C GLU A 47 25.78 1.76 38.00
N GLY A 48 26.07 0.51 37.65
CA GLY A 48 27.39 -0.10 37.77
C GLY A 48 28.33 0.26 36.60
N PRO A 49 29.63 -0.06 36.71
CA PRO A 49 30.26 -0.78 37.80
C PRO A 49 30.58 0.14 39.00
N CYS A 50 30.04 -0.16 40.17
CA CYS A 50 30.35 0.59 41.37
C CYS A 50 30.14 -0.24 42.65
N CYS A 51 30.80 0.19 43.73
CA CYS A 51 30.61 -0.37 45.06
C CYS A 51 30.41 0.79 46.02
N ILE A 52 29.20 0.91 46.58
CA ILE A 52 28.87 1.97 47.54
C ILE A 52 28.36 1.38 48.85
N THR A 53 28.64 2.06 49.96
CA THR A 53 28.02 1.76 51.25
C THR A 53 26.91 2.78 51.48
N LEU A 54 25.68 2.31 51.61
CA LEU A 54 24.50 3.11 51.88
C LEU A 54 24.55 3.65 53.31
N LEU A 55 24.30 4.96 53.44
CA LEU A 55 24.09 5.62 54.72
C LEU A 55 22.71 5.27 55.28
N ASP A 56 22.47 5.50 56.58
CA ASP A 56 21.22 5.10 57.24
C ASP A 56 19.94 5.69 56.60
N HIS A 57 20.03 6.87 55.99
CA HIS A 57 18.91 7.52 55.30
C HIS A 57 18.72 7.02 53.86
N LEU A 58 19.63 6.21 53.33
CA LEU A 58 19.57 5.66 51.98
C LEU A 58 19.07 4.22 52.00
N VAL A 59 18.04 3.94 51.22
CA VAL A 59 17.39 2.62 51.15
C VAL A 59 17.44 2.09 49.73
N ASN A 60 18.01 0.90 49.53
CA ASN A 60 17.89 0.19 48.25
C ASN A 60 16.45 -0.33 48.09
N LEU A 61 15.79 0.07 47.01
CA LEU A 61 14.42 -0.33 46.72
C LEU A 61 14.30 -1.73 46.11
N HIS A 62 15.42 -2.33 45.68
CA HIS A 62 15.44 -3.64 45.04
C HIS A 62 16.06 -4.70 45.94
N LYS A 63 15.47 -5.90 45.94
CA LYS A 63 16.05 -7.06 46.63
C LYS A 63 17.33 -7.56 45.94
N ASN A 64 17.33 -7.51 44.60
CA ASN A 64 18.44 -7.93 43.74
C ASN A 64 18.78 -6.79 42.76
N ALA A 65 20.03 -6.72 42.32
CA ALA A 65 20.43 -5.82 41.24
C ALA A 65 19.57 -6.07 40.00
N GLN A 66 19.16 -5.00 39.33
CA GLN A 66 18.43 -5.06 38.07
C GLN A 66 19.41 -5.01 36.92
N HIS A 67 19.09 -5.64 35.78
CA HIS A 67 19.95 -5.62 34.59
C HIS A 67 19.45 -4.61 33.58
N HIS A 68 20.38 -3.98 32.86
CA HIS A 68 20.05 -3.12 31.72
C HIS A 68 19.22 -3.92 30.70
N ILE A 69 18.27 -3.22 30.10
CA ILE A 69 17.47 -3.77 29.00
C ILE A 69 18.34 -3.78 27.75
N VAL A 70 18.55 -4.98 27.21
CA VAL A 70 19.22 -5.18 25.93
C VAL A 70 18.15 -5.44 24.89
N ILE A 71 18.00 -4.53 23.92
CA ILE A 71 17.06 -4.69 22.81
C ILE A 71 17.85 -5.24 21.61
N PRO A 72 17.61 -6.49 21.17
CA PRO A 72 18.27 -7.04 19.99
C PRO A 72 17.90 -6.28 18.71
N PRO A 73 18.67 -6.44 17.62
CA PRO A 73 18.27 -5.95 16.30
C PRO A 73 16.87 -6.47 15.92
N ASN A 74 16.10 -5.64 15.21
CA ASN A 74 14.72 -5.95 14.81
C ASN A 74 13.74 -6.22 15.95
N HIS A 75 14.04 -5.77 17.17
CA HIS A 75 13.14 -5.81 18.31
C HIS A 75 12.91 -4.40 18.85
N TYR A 76 11.86 -4.26 19.65
CA TYR A 76 11.53 -3.04 20.36
C TYR A 76 10.90 -3.37 21.71
N CYS A 77 10.92 -2.41 22.63
CA CYS A 77 10.06 -2.42 23.80
C CYS A 77 9.37 -1.08 23.94
N GLU A 78 8.21 -1.08 24.59
CA GLU A 78 7.54 0.16 24.98
C GLU A 78 7.86 0.47 26.45
N VAL A 79 8.29 1.69 26.70
CA VAL A 79 8.54 2.23 28.04
C VAL A 79 7.42 3.19 28.42
N ARG A 80 6.80 2.97 29.58
CA ARG A 80 5.81 3.88 30.18
C ARG A 80 6.50 4.90 31.06
N ASN A 81 5.92 6.09 31.13
CA ASN A 81 6.45 7.24 31.88
C ASN A 81 7.89 7.61 31.51
N PRO A 82 8.22 7.68 30.21
CA PRO A 82 9.60 7.85 29.77
C PRO A 82 10.22 9.12 30.35
N VAL A 83 11.48 8.99 30.76
CA VAL A 83 12.29 10.11 31.26
C VAL A 83 12.76 10.99 30.11
N VAL A 84 12.79 12.30 30.37
CA VAL A 84 13.41 13.32 29.53
C VAL A 84 14.56 13.90 30.35
N LEU A 85 15.78 13.60 29.91
CA LEU A 85 16.99 14.11 30.52
C LEU A 85 17.26 15.51 29.99
N SER A 86 17.53 16.44 30.90
CA SER A 86 17.93 17.79 30.50
C SER A 86 19.38 17.74 29.99
N PRO A 87 19.72 18.42 28.87
CA PRO A 87 21.09 18.44 28.33
C PRO A 87 22.14 18.89 29.34
N ASP A 88 21.74 19.76 30.27
CA ASP A 88 22.61 20.37 31.27
C ASP A 88 22.79 19.50 32.53
N GLY A 89 22.35 18.24 32.52
CA GLY A 89 22.43 17.35 33.68
C GLY A 89 21.46 17.72 34.82
N GLY A 90 20.43 18.51 34.50
CA GLY A 90 19.35 18.85 35.43
C GLY A 90 18.52 17.63 35.85
N GLU A 91 17.60 17.84 36.80
CA GLU A 91 16.77 16.76 37.31
C GLU A 91 15.95 16.06 36.20
N PRO A 92 15.84 14.72 36.24
CA PRO A 92 15.07 13.97 35.26
C PRO A 92 13.60 14.38 35.32
N LYS A 93 13.02 14.71 34.16
CA LYS A 93 11.59 15.02 34.04
C LYS A 93 10.89 13.83 33.42
N TYR A 94 9.81 13.36 34.03
CA TYR A 94 9.11 12.19 33.55
C TYR A 94 7.82 12.59 32.83
N ARG A 95 7.59 12.00 31.65
CA ARG A 95 6.33 12.18 30.91
C ARG A 95 5.27 11.21 31.42
N MET A 96 4.70 11.53 32.58
CA MET A 96 3.66 10.72 33.24
C MET A 96 2.50 10.42 32.29
N GLY A 97 2.12 9.15 32.19
CA GLY A 97 1.02 8.69 31.33
C GLY A 97 1.39 8.49 29.85
N HIS A 98 2.58 8.92 29.42
CA HIS A 98 3.05 8.71 28.06
C HIS A 98 3.76 7.37 27.89
N ARG A 99 3.91 6.96 26.63
CA ARG A 99 4.66 5.79 26.19
C ARG A 99 5.70 6.19 25.18
N GLU A 100 6.76 5.41 25.10
CA GLU A 100 7.83 5.56 24.13
C GLU A 100 8.25 4.19 23.61
N VAL A 101 8.41 4.06 22.29
CA VAL A 101 8.98 2.87 21.68
C VAL A 101 10.50 3.06 21.62
N ARG A 102 11.25 2.19 22.31
CA ARG A 102 12.72 2.12 22.23
C ARG A 102 13.11 0.98 21.30
N LEU A 103 14.00 1.28 20.35
CA LEU A 103 14.55 0.32 19.38
C LEU A 103 15.91 -0.20 19.85
N SER A 104 16.59 -1.00 19.02
CA SER A 104 17.96 -1.45 19.27
C SER A 104 18.89 -0.27 19.53
N GLN A 105 19.43 -0.20 20.75
CA GLN A 105 20.33 0.85 21.23
C GLN A 105 21.27 0.26 22.31
N PRO A 106 22.28 1.00 22.79
CA PRO A 106 23.12 0.55 23.90
C PRO A 106 22.28 0.14 25.12
N PRO A 107 22.69 -0.91 25.88
CA PRO A 107 21.94 -1.39 27.03
C PRO A 107 21.65 -0.25 28.02
N PHE A 108 20.38 -0.08 28.38
CA PHE A 108 19.95 1.04 29.20
C PHE A 108 19.22 0.56 30.48
N PRO A 109 19.37 1.27 31.60
CA PRO A 109 18.58 1.04 32.79
C PRO A 109 17.18 1.64 32.66
N LEU A 110 16.27 1.27 33.55
CA LEU A 110 15.02 2.02 33.73
C LEU A 110 15.22 3.08 34.81
N TYR A 111 14.81 4.30 34.50
CA TYR A 111 14.77 5.37 35.51
C TYR A 111 13.64 5.11 36.52
N PRO A 112 13.74 5.67 37.75
CA PRO A 112 12.68 5.52 38.75
C PRO A 112 11.29 5.87 38.20
N GLY A 113 10.36 4.93 38.25
CA GLY A 113 8.99 5.09 37.74
C GLY A 113 8.78 4.76 36.26
N GLU A 114 9.85 4.52 35.48
CA GLU A 114 9.74 3.91 34.16
C GLU A 114 9.35 2.43 34.28
N LEU A 115 8.54 1.96 33.33
CA LEU A 115 8.18 0.55 33.22
C LEU A 115 8.31 0.11 31.77
N ALA A 116 9.23 -0.83 31.50
CA ALA A 116 9.32 -1.46 30.19
C ALA A 116 8.37 -2.65 30.06
N SER A 117 7.83 -2.81 28.86
CA SER A 117 7.18 -4.04 28.42
C SER A 117 8.20 -5.09 27.99
N ASP A 118 7.74 -6.32 27.80
CA ASP A 118 8.54 -7.39 27.20
C ASP A 118 9.05 -6.99 25.80
N LEU A 119 10.19 -7.56 25.42
CA LEU A 119 10.76 -7.39 24.09
C LEU A 119 9.83 -7.98 23.03
N LYS A 120 9.52 -7.19 22.00
CA LYS A 120 8.66 -7.57 20.89
C LYS A 120 9.44 -7.53 19.58
N PRO A 121 9.31 -8.52 18.69
CA PRO A 121 9.91 -8.44 17.36
C PRO A 121 9.18 -7.39 16.50
N MET A 122 9.94 -6.64 15.71
CA MET A 122 9.38 -5.74 14.70
C MET A 122 8.68 -6.54 13.59
N ARG A 123 7.66 -5.93 12.98
CA ARG A 123 6.95 -6.57 11.87
C ARG A 123 7.76 -6.41 10.59
N ILE A 124 8.29 -7.51 10.08
CA ILE A 124 8.95 -7.56 8.78
C ILE A 124 7.88 -7.75 7.70
N LEU A 125 7.86 -6.86 6.71
CA LEU A 125 7.01 -6.93 5.53
C LEU A 125 7.89 -7.34 4.34
N ASN A 126 7.51 -8.41 3.65
CA ASN A 126 8.16 -8.78 2.38
C ASN A 126 7.62 -7.94 1.20
N SER A 127 8.18 -8.13 0.00
CA SER A 127 7.78 -7.37 -1.21
C SER A 127 6.33 -7.56 -1.67
N LYS A 128 5.64 -8.59 -1.17
CA LYS A 128 4.23 -8.91 -1.44
C LYS A 128 3.32 -8.66 -0.23
N GLU A 129 3.83 -8.04 0.82
CA GLU A 129 3.07 -7.69 2.01
C GLU A 129 2.96 -6.18 2.17
N ALA A 130 1.78 -5.75 2.59
CA ALA A 130 1.54 -4.38 3.01
C ALA A 130 0.54 -4.36 4.17
N ILE A 131 0.56 -3.28 4.94
CA ILE A 131 -0.37 -3.04 6.04
C ILE A 131 -1.00 -1.66 5.90
N ILE A 132 -2.23 -1.53 6.38
CA ILE A 132 -2.85 -0.23 6.62
C ILE A 132 -2.56 0.18 8.05
N VAL A 133 -2.03 1.38 8.21
CA VAL A 133 -1.78 2.04 9.50
C VAL A 133 -2.70 3.24 9.62
N ARG A 134 -3.14 3.52 10.84
CA ARG A 134 -3.96 4.68 11.20
C ARG A 134 -3.24 5.54 12.22
N ALA A 135 -3.26 6.85 12.03
CA ALA A 135 -2.81 7.81 13.04
C ALA A 135 -3.86 7.89 14.17
N LEU A 136 -3.41 7.78 15.42
CA LEU A 136 -4.24 7.95 16.60
C LEU A 136 -4.33 9.43 17.02
N GLU A 137 -3.27 10.18 16.77
CA GLU A 137 -3.15 11.61 17.06
C GLU A 137 -2.38 12.33 15.95
N ASP A 138 -2.51 13.65 15.91
CA ASP A 138 -1.76 14.50 14.98
C ASP A 138 -0.27 14.39 15.30
N HIS A 139 0.52 14.00 14.31
CA HIS A 139 1.95 13.84 14.50
C HIS A 139 2.74 14.07 13.22
N THR A 140 4.02 14.31 13.41
CA THR A 140 4.98 14.42 12.31
C THR A 140 5.79 13.13 12.24
N THR A 141 5.75 12.49 11.08
CA THR A 141 6.55 11.28 10.80
C THR A 141 7.55 11.57 9.69
N THR A 142 8.74 11.00 9.79
CA THR A 142 9.74 11.04 8.72
C THR A 142 9.76 9.65 8.10
N GLU A 143 9.38 9.56 6.84
CA GLU A 143 9.46 8.29 6.12
C GLU A 143 10.92 7.85 6.00
N GLU A 144 11.26 6.68 6.55
CA GLU A 144 12.65 6.19 6.60
C GLU A 144 13.30 6.08 5.21
N PHE A 145 12.51 5.72 4.20
CA PHE A 145 13.03 5.46 2.86
C PHE A 145 13.23 6.73 2.02
N THR A 146 12.37 7.74 2.22
CA THR A 146 12.40 8.99 1.43
C THR A 146 13.05 10.13 2.20
N GLY A 147 13.22 10.00 3.52
CA GLY A 147 13.62 11.09 4.41
C GLY A 147 12.59 12.22 4.46
N LYS A 148 11.40 12.04 3.88
CA LYS A 148 10.40 13.07 3.77
C LYS A 148 9.60 13.16 5.06
N THR A 149 9.57 14.35 5.62
CA THR A 149 8.69 14.69 6.74
C THR A 149 7.26 14.83 6.23
N VAL A 150 6.35 14.03 6.80
CA VAL A 150 4.93 14.01 6.51
C VAL A 150 4.18 14.34 7.79
N GLN A 151 3.28 15.31 7.70
CA GLN A 151 2.31 15.60 8.76
C GLN A 151 1.13 14.64 8.60
N ARG A 152 0.82 13.89 9.65
CA ARG A 152 -0.32 12.98 9.70
C ARG A 152 -1.36 13.55 10.64
N ILE A 153 -2.62 13.47 10.22
CA ILE A 153 -3.77 13.94 11.00
C ILE A 153 -4.41 12.74 11.71
N ALA A 154 -4.93 12.93 12.91
CA ALA A 154 -5.65 11.92 13.66
C ALA A 154 -6.77 11.27 12.80
N GLY A 155 -6.79 9.94 12.78
CA GLY A 155 -7.72 9.14 11.98
C GLY A 155 -7.26 8.90 10.53
N GLU A 156 -6.24 9.60 10.03
CA GLU A 156 -5.67 9.38 8.71
C GLU A 156 -5.16 7.94 8.59
N GLN A 157 -5.47 7.30 7.47
CA GLN A 157 -4.99 5.97 7.14
C GLN A 157 -4.06 6.03 5.94
N TRP A 158 -2.98 5.24 5.98
CA TRP A 158 -2.08 5.08 4.85
C TRP A 158 -1.59 3.64 4.72
N LEU A 159 -1.02 3.35 3.56
CA LEU A 159 -0.49 2.06 3.20
C LEU A 159 1.03 2.04 3.44
N VAL A 160 1.51 1.09 4.22
CA VAL A 160 2.94 0.79 4.37
C VAL A 160 3.25 -0.48 3.58
N LYS A 161 4.08 -0.35 2.54
CA LYS A 161 4.47 -1.44 1.63
C LYS A 161 5.83 -1.99 2.04
N GLY A 162 6.02 -3.31 1.95
CA GLY A 162 7.35 -3.90 1.98
C GLY A 162 8.13 -3.68 0.67
N PRO A 163 9.41 -4.11 0.60
CA PRO A 163 10.15 -4.80 1.66
C PRO A 163 10.66 -3.85 2.74
N GLY A 164 10.57 -4.23 4.01
CA GLY A 164 11.09 -3.44 5.12
C GLY A 164 10.56 -3.87 6.48
N ALA A 165 11.17 -3.38 7.56
CA ALA A 165 10.63 -3.52 8.90
C ALA A 165 9.71 -2.33 9.19
N TYR A 166 8.48 -2.60 9.63
CA TYR A 166 7.62 -1.56 10.18
C TYR A 166 8.08 -1.24 11.59
N VAL A 167 8.52 0.00 11.80
CA VAL A 167 8.88 0.56 13.10
C VAL A 167 7.60 1.00 13.82
N PRO A 168 7.19 0.34 14.91
CA PRO A 168 5.96 0.68 15.61
C PRO A 168 6.10 2.04 16.30
N ARG A 169 5.01 2.80 16.33
CA ARG A 169 4.93 4.06 17.07
C ARG A 169 3.74 4.06 18.02
N VAL A 170 3.79 4.93 19.02
CA VAL A 170 2.75 5.04 20.06
C VAL A 170 1.52 5.81 19.59
N ASP A 171 1.71 6.67 18.59
CA ASP A 171 0.75 7.53 17.90
C ASP A 171 0.11 6.84 16.68
N GLU A 172 0.40 5.55 16.46
CA GLU A 172 -0.06 4.78 15.30
C GLU A 172 -0.70 3.44 15.70
N GLU A 173 -1.64 2.99 14.88
CA GLU A 173 -2.28 1.68 15.01
C GLU A 173 -2.28 0.91 13.69
N VAL A 174 -1.81 -0.34 13.73
CA VAL A 174 -1.86 -1.24 12.58
C VAL A 174 -3.25 -1.86 12.48
N LEU A 175 -4.03 -1.47 11.47
CA LEU A 175 -5.41 -1.92 11.31
C LEU A 175 -5.51 -3.33 10.71
N ARG A 176 -4.92 -3.52 9.53
CA ARG A 176 -5.05 -4.78 8.77
C ARG A 176 -3.92 -5.00 7.77
N ARG A 177 -3.73 -6.25 7.38
CA ARG A 177 -2.90 -6.62 6.23
C ARG A 177 -3.65 -6.35 4.93
N VAL A 178 -2.92 -6.01 3.87
CA VAL A 178 -3.46 -5.79 2.53
C VAL A 178 -3.00 -6.91 1.63
N VAL A 179 -3.97 -7.58 1.00
CA VAL A 179 -3.69 -8.62 0.01
C VAL A 179 -3.29 -7.93 -1.29
N PRO A 180 -2.14 -8.30 -1.89
CA PRO A 180 -1.76 -7.79 -3.20
C PRO A 180 -2.72 -8.27 -4.28
N LEU A 181 -3.01 -7.39 -5.23
CA LEU A 181 -3.67 -7.70 -6.49
C LEU A 181 -2.60 -7.97 -7.54
N LEU A 182 -2.74 -9.09 -8.23
CA LEU A 182 -1.88 -9.49 -9.34
C LEU A 182 -2.72 -9.50 -10.63
N LEU A 183 -2.33 -8.69 -11.59
CA LEU A 183 -3.02 -8.57 -12.88
C LEU A 183 -2.17 -9.18 -14.01
N SER A 184 -2.81 -9.96 -14.86
CA SER A 184 -2.23 -10.42 -16.12
C SER A 184 -2.25 -9.30 -17.17
N ALA A 185 -1.51 -9.47 -18.28
CA ALA A 185 -1.33 -8.41 -19.29
C ALA A 185 -2.62 -7.82 -19.89
N ASN A 186 -3.72 -8.59 -19.93
CA ASN A 186 -5.01 -8.17 -20.49
C ASN A 186 -6.12 -8.07 -19.44
N GLU A 187 -5.76 -8.11 -18.16
CA GLU A 187 -6.69 -8.02 -17.04
C GLU A 187 -6.61 -6.64 -16.41
N TYR A 188 -7.76 -6.13 -16.01
CA TYR A 188 -7.87 -4.85 -15.32
C TYR A 188 -8.82 -4.98 -14.12
N ILE A 189 -8.64 -4.08 -13.15
CA ILE A 189 -9.58 -3.90 -12.05
C ILE A 189 -10.15 -2.51 -12.14
N GLN A 190 -11.44 -2.39 -11.92
CA GLN A 190 -12.07 -1.10 -11.69
C GLN A 190 -11.98 -0.77 -10.20
N LEU A 191 -11.38 0.37 -9.89
CA LEU A 191 -11.26 0.89 -8.55
C LEU A 191 -12.28 2.01 -8.35
N CYS A 192 -12.74 2.18 -7.12
CA CYS A 192 -13.65 3.23 -6.71
C CYS A 192 -13.11 3.92 -5.46
N ALA A 193 -13.09 5.25 -5.46
CA ALA A 193 -12.67 6.04 -4.32
C ALA A 193 -13.80 6.10 -3.28
N MET A 194 -13.50 5.70 -2.05
CA MET A 194 -14.42 5.73 -0.91
C MET A 194 -14.39 7.05 -0.14
N ALA A 195 -13.37 7.87 -0.39
CA ALA A 195 -13.18 9.20 0.18
C ALA A 195 -12.37 10.06 -0.80
N ASP A 196 -12.29 11.35 -0.55
CA ASP A 196 -11.38 12.24 -1.28
C ASP A 196 -9.94 11.99 -0.81
N PHE A 197 -9.03 11.71 -1.75
CA PHE A 197 -7.61 11.54 -1.45
C PHE A 197 -6.73 11.85 -2.66
N LYS A 198 -5.41 11.81 -2.45
CA LYS A 198 -4.42 12.00 -3.51
C LYS A 198 -3.58 10.73 -3.64
N ASP A 199 -3.54 10.18 -4.85
CA ASP A 199 -2.67 9.05 -5.17
C ASP A 199 -1.19 9.44 -5.04
N PRO A 200 -0.27 8.47 -4.88
CA PRO A 200 1.18 8.74 -4.80
C PRO A 200 1.76 9.48 -6.01
N ASP A 201 1.15 9.33 -7.19
CA ASP A 201 1.53 10.03 -8.42
C ASP A 201 1.02 11.49 -8.46
N GLY A 202 0.21 11.87 -7.48
CA GLY A 202 -0.39 13.19 -7.34
C GLY A 202 -1.77 13.34 -7.97
N THR A 203 -2.35 12.27 -8.50
CA THR A 203 -3.73 12.30 -9.02
C THR A 203 -4.71 12.50 -7.86
N ALA A 204 -5.54 13.54 -7.94
CA ALA A 204 -6.60 13.78 -6.97
C ALA A 204 -7.81 12.90 -7.31
N ARG A 205 -8.26 12.10 -6.34
CA ARG A 205 -9.43 11.23 -6.43
C ARG A 205 -10.56 11.79 -5.59
N ARG A 206 -11.76 11.84 -6.16
CA ARG A 206 -12.98 12.25 -5.45
C ARG A 206 -13.80 11.04 -5.02
N VAL A 207 -14.54 11.16 -3.93
CA VAL A 207 -15.47 10.13 -3.48
C VAL A 207 -16.43 9.72 -4.60
N GLY A 208 -16.56 8.41 -4.80
CA GLY A 208 -17.38 7.82 -5.86
C GLY A 208 -16.71 7.79 -7.24
N GLU A 209 -15.56 8.46 -7.43
CA GLU A 209 -14.80 8.38 -8.69
C GLU A 209 -14.35 6.95 -8.96
N LYS A 210 -14.49 6.50 -10.20
CA LYS A 210 -14.09 5.18 -10.65
C LYS A 210 -13.06 5.26 -11.76
N TRP A 211 -12.06 4.37 -11.71
CA TRP A 211 -11.02 4.30 -12.71
C TRP A 211 -10.55 2.87 -12.93
N ASN A 212 -10.04 2.61 -14.13
CA ASN A 212 -9.48 1.30 -14.48
C ASN A 212 -7.99 1.27 -14.15
N LEU A 213 -7.54 0.17 -13.55
CA LEU A 213 -6.13 -0.10 -13.26
C LEU A 213 -5.66 -1.29 -14.11
N LEU A 214 -4.60 -1.06 -14.89
CA LEU A 214 -3.94 -2.04 -15.79
C LEU A 214 -2.47 -2.26 -15.40
N THR A 215 -2.10 -2.08 -14.13
CA THR A 215 -0.71 -2.19 -13.72
C THR A 215 -0.24 -3.64 -13.75
N GLN A 216 0.74 -3.94 -14.60
CA GLN A 216 1.46 -5.20 -14.55
C GLN A 216 2.30 -5.27 -13.28
N GLY A 217 2.08 -6.30 -12.47
CA GLY A 217 2.80 -6.52 -11.22
C GLY A 217 1.90 -6.47 -10.00
N VAL A 218 2.51 -6.23 -8.84
CA VAL A 218 1.83 -6.25 -7.54
C VAL A 218 1.25 -4.87 -7.26
N PHE A 219 -0.07 -4.79 -7.15
CA PHE A 219 -0.77 -3.60 -6.71
C PHE A 219 -1.37 -3.80 -5.32
N PHE A 220 -1.26 -2.79 -4.45
CA PHE A 220 -1.86 -2.81 -3.13
C PHE A 220 -2.93 -1.71 -3.06
N PRO A 221 -4.21 -2.07 -2.90
CA PRO A 221 -5.27 -1.09 -2.68
C PRO A 221 -4.98 -0.18 -1.49
N GLY A 222 -5.22 1.12 -1.67
CA GLY A 222 -5.18 2.08 -0.58
C GLY A 222 -6.31 1.85 0.43
N PRO A 223 -6.26 2.51 1.60
CA PRO A 223 -7.30 2.38 2.64
C PRO A 223 -8.67 2.86 2.17
N TYR A 224 -8.70 3.86 1.28
CA TYR A 224 -9.91 4.49 0.76
C TYR A 224 -10.26 4.03 -0.66
N THR A 225 -9.76 2.88 -1.08
CA THR A 225 -10.00 2.33 -2.41
C THR A 225 -10.80 1.05 -2.30
N LYS A 226 -11.99 1.03 -2.92
CA LYS A 226 -12.75 -0.19 -3.15
C LYS A 226 -12.34 -0.80 -4.48
N GLN A 227 -12.09 -2.10 -4.50
CA GLN A 227 -11.82 -2.87 -5.71
C GLN A 227 -13.08 -3.59 -6.17
N GLU A 228 -13.34 -3.53 -7.47
CA GLU A 228 -14.29 -4.42 -8.14
C GLU A 228 -13.57 -5.71 -8.60
N PRO A 229 -14.31 -6.77 -9.00
CA PRO A 229 -13.70 -7.99 -9.50
C PRO A 229 -12.80 -7.74 -10.72
N VAL A 230 -11.78 -8.60 -10.89
CA VAL A 230 -10.90 -8.59 -12.06
C VAL A 230 -11.74 -8.83 -13.32
N LYS A 231 -11.58 -7.96 -14.31
CA LYS A 231 -12.23 -8.03 -15.62
C LYS A 231 -11.16 -8.21 -16.70
N LYS A 232 -11.54 -8.80 -17.84
CA LYS A 232 -10.67 -8.88 -19.02
C LYS A 232 -10.97 -7.73 -19.96
N GLY A 233 -9.92 -7.04 -20.40
CA GLY A 233 -10.02 -6.06 -21.48
C GLY A 233 -10.26 -6.75 -22.82
N ILE A 234 -10.74 -5.97 -23.79
CA ILE A 234 -11.00 -6.46 -25.15
C ILE A 234 -9.78 -6.12 -26.00
N THR A 235 -9.01 -7.14 -26.38
CA THR A 235 -7.83 -6.96 -27.24
C THR A 235 -8.26 -6.76 -28.69
N LEU A 236 -7.87 -5.63 -29.27
CA LEU A 236 -8.11 -5.30 -30.68
C LEU A 236 -6.89 -5.66 -31.52
N SER A 237 -7.09 -5.81 -32.82
CA SER A 237 -6.02 -6.14 -33.78
C SER A 237 -6.22 -5.39 -35.09
N PRO A 238 -5.21 -5.36 -36.00
CA PRO A 238 -5.39 -4.80 -37.34
C PRO A 238 -6.57 -5.41 -38.12
N THR A 239 -7.03 -6.59 -37.70
CA THR A 239 -8.15 -7.32 -38.33
C THR A 239 -9.43 -7.33 -37.51
N LEU A 240 -9.43 -6.72 -36.31
CA LEU A 240 -10.55 -6.77 -35.36
C LEU A 240 -10.72 -5.43 -34.63
N ALA A 241 -11.86 -4.79 -34.86
CA ALA A 241 -12.29 -3.56 -34.21
C ALA A 241 -13.48 -3.84 -33.26
N LEU A 242 -13.93 -2.81 -32.54
CA LEU A 242 -15.03 -2.91 -31.57
C LEU A 242 -16.04 -1.79 -31.77
N HIS A 243 -17.33 -2.13 -31.81
CA HIS A 243 -18.41 -1.16 -31.65
C HIS A 243 -18.67 -0.93 -30.16
N VAL A 244 -18.70 0.34 -29.77
CA VAL A 244 -18.97 0.78 -28.41
C VAL A 244 -20.15 1.73 -28.44
N ARG A 245 -21.00 1.64 -27.42
CA ARG A 245 -22.14 2.54 -27.19
C ARG A 245 -21.97 3.30 -25.88
N ALA A 246 -22.30 4.59 -25.90
CA ALA A 246 -22.35 5.40 -24.70
C ALA A 246 -23.61 5.07 -23.90
N VAL A 247 -23.42 4.72 -22.62
CA VAL A 247 -24.50 4.48 -21.65
C VAL A 247 -24.93 5.80 -21.01
N HIS A 248 -24.00 6.73 -20.83
CA HIS A 248 -24.26 8.09 -20.37
C HIS A 248 -23.53 9.11 -21.26
N SER A 249 -23.88 10.39 -21.15
CA SER A 249 -23.13 11.46 -21.81
C SER A 249 -21.87 11.77 -21.00
N PHE A 250 -20.69 11.70 -21.63
CA PHE A 250 -19.40 11.94 -20.98
C PHE A 250 -18.39 12.56 -21.96
N TYR A 251 -17.31 13.13 -21.43
CA TYR A 251 -16.18 13.57 -22.24
C TYR A 251 -15.16 12.43 -22.36
N ASP A 252 -14.99 11.89 -23.56
CA ASP A 252 -14.10 10.77 -23.81
C ASP A 252 -12.67 11.27 -24.00
N THR A 253 -11.90 11.24 -22.93
CA THR A 253 -10.52 11.75 -22.91
C THR A 253 -9.57 10.98 -23.81
N ARG A 254 -9.86 9.71 -24.17
CA ARG A 254 -9.02 8.93 -25.11
C ARG A 254 -9.08 9.48 -26.53
N PHE A 255 -10.22 10.05 -26.92
CA PHE A 255 -10.46 10.56 -28.28
C PHE A 255 -10.61 12.08 -28.33
N GLY A 256 -10.72 12.75 -27.16
CA GLY A 256 -10.93 14.19 -27.07
C GLY A 256 -12.32 14.66 -27.52
N ILE A 257 -13.32 13.78 -27.46
CA ILE A 257 -14.67 14.01 -28.03
C ILE A 257 -15.72 13.98 -26.92
N GLN A 258 -16.70 14.89 -27.00
CA GLN A 258 -17.92 14.81 -26.18
C GLN A 258 -18.85 13.74 -26.74
N ARG A 259 -19.17 12.73 -25.94
CA ARG A 259 -20.15 11.68 -26.25
C ARG A 259 -21.49 12.00 -25.60
N CYS A 260 -22.57 11.77 -26.33
CA CYS A 260 -23.93 11.81 -25.83
C CYS A 260 -24.43 10.38 -25.55
N ILE A 261 -25.40 10.26 -24.65
CA ILE A 261 -26.08 8.98 -24.38
C ILE A 261 -26.61 8.35 -25.67
N GLY A 262 -26.31 7.07 -25.85
CA GLY A 262 -26.72 6.30 -27.03
C GLY A 262 -25.81 6.46 -28.25
N ASP A 263 -24.83 7.37 -28.23
CA ASP A 263 -23.83 7.48 -29.30
C ASP A 263 -23.13 6.14 -29.51
N ARG A 264 -22.93 5.76 -30.77
CA ARG A 264 -22.18 4.57 -31.15
C ARG A 264 -20.97 4.95 -31.98
N TRP A 265 -19.83 4.35 -31.68
CA TRP A 265 -18.61 4.54 -32.46
C TRP A 265 -17.84 3.24 -32.63
N LEU A 266 -16.88 3.28 -33.54
CA LEU A 266 -15.93 2.20 -33.79
C LEU A 266 -14.63 2.56 -33.07
N VAL A 267 -14.04 1.58 -32.36
CA VAL A 267 -12.70 1.65 -31.79
C VAL A 267 -11.81 0.69 -32.55
N THR A 268 -10.67 1.16 -33.03
CA THR A 268 -9.69 0.34 -33.77
C THR A 268 -8.40 0.12 -32.98
N HIS A 269 -7.59 -0.83 -33.42
CA HIS A 269 -6.31 -1.14 -32.78
C HIS A 269 -5.28 0.00 -32.86
N ASP A 270 -5.39 0.88 -33.86
CA ASP A 270 -4.49 2.03 -34.07
C ASP A 270 -4.69 3.08 -32.97
N GLU A 271 -5.90 3.16 -32.45
CA GLU A 271 -6.29 4.08 -31.38
C GLU A 271 -6.06 3.44 -30.01
N VAL A 272 -6.60 2.22 -29.82
CA VAL A 272 -6.57 1.50 -28.54
C VAL A 272 -6.37 0.01 -28.78
N ALA A 273 -5.16 -0.50 -28.51
CA ALA A 273 -4.88 -1.93 -28.67
C ALA A 273 -5.61 -2.83 -27.65
N LEU A 274 -5.87 -2.33 -26.43
CA LEU A 274 -6.61 -3.03 -25.39
C LEU A 274 -7.71 -2.11 -24.85
N PHE A 275 -8.94 -2.37 -25.25
CA PHE A 275 -10.09 -1.57 -24.81
C PHE A 275 -10.53 -1.98 -23.41
N LEU A 276 -10.56 -1.00 -22.50
CA LEU A 276 -11.01 -1.15 -21.11
C LEU A 276 -12.29 -0.33 -20.92
N PRO A 277 -13.48 -0.96 -20.93
CA PRO A 277 -14.74 -0.25 -20.74
C PRO A 277 -14.80 0.49 -19.40
N THR A 278 -15.30 1.72 -19.41
CA THR A 278 -15.73 2.44 -18.20
C THR A 278 -17.20 2.16 -17.88
N GLU A 279 -17.80 2.84 -16.90
CA GLU A 279 -19.24 2.70 -16.61
C GLU A 279 -20.14 3.41 -17.62
N ASP A 280 -19.56 4.33 -18.38
CA ASP A 280 -20.28 5.13 -19.38
C ASP A 280 -20.25 4.47 -20.76
N GLU A 281 -19.66 3.27 -20.87
CA GLU A 281 -19.40 2.58 -22.12
C GLU A 281 -19.89 1.14 -22.08
N ASP A 282 -20.60 0.76 -23.14
CA ASP A 282 -21.05 -0.61 -23.38
C ASP A 282 -20.39 -1.16 -24.65
N PRO A 283 -19.46 -2.13 -24.54
CA PRO A 283 -18.88 -2.81 -25.69
C PRO A 283 -19.90 -3.76 -26.32
N GLU A 284 -20.48 -3.40 -27.47
CA GLU A 284 -21.61 -4.14 -28.07
C GLU A 284 -21.15 -5.35 -28.90
N THR A 285 -20.26 -5.14 -29.88
CA THR A 285 -19.83 -6.22 -30.80
C THR A 285 -18.46 -5.97 -31.41
N THR A 286 -17.72 -7.05 -31.67
CA THR A 286 -16.49 -6.99 -32.46
C THR A 286 -16.79 -6.96 -33.96
N VAL A 287 -15.95 -6.27 -34.72
CA VAL A 287 -16.12 -6.06 -36.16
C VAL A 287 -14.86 -6.54 -36.89
N PRO A 288 -14.95 -7.58 -37.74
CA PRO A 288 -13.81 -8.03 -38.53
C PRO A 288 -13.50 -7.03 -39.65
N LEU A 289 -12.23 -6.96 -40.06
CA LEU A 289 -11.80 -6.16 -41.19
C LEU A 289 -12.43 -6.70 -42.48
N THR A 290 -13.17 -5.85 -43.18
CA THR A 290 -13.67 -6.18 -44.52
C THR A 290 -12.56 -5.92 -45.52
N ILE A 291 -12.23 -6.92 -46.33
CA ILE A 291 -11.20 -6.84 -47.38
C ILE A 291 -11.88 -7.03 -48.74
N VAL A 292 -11.69 -6.07 -49.63
CA VAL A 292 -12.12 -6.14 -51.03
C VAL A 292 -10.86 -6.33 -51.87
N GLY A 293 -10.78 -7.41 -52.64
CA GLY A 293 -9.64 -7.75 -53.50
C GLY A 293 -9.61 -7.02 -54.86
N GLN A 294 -8.59 -7.34 -55.67
CA GLN A 294 -8.29 -6.66 -56.94
C GLN A 294 -9.37 -6.82 -58.03
N GLN A 295 -10.23 -7.83 -57.91
CA GLN A 295 -11.37 -8.09 -58.80
C GLN A 295 -12.66 -8.28 -58.01
N GLN A 296 -12.79 -7.57 -56.89
CA GLN A 296 -13.96 -7.66 -56.03
C GLN A 296 -14.59 -6.29 -55.85
N TYR A 297 -15.84 -6.32 -55.43
CA TYR A 297 -16.59 -5.14 -55.03
C TYR A 297 -17.58 -5.48 -53.93
N CYS A 298 -17.98 -4.46 -53.17
CA CYS A 298 -19.11 -4.57 -52.26
C CYS A 298 -19.93 -3.28 -52.31
N ILE A 299 -21.20 -3.39 -51.94
CA ILE A 299 -22.10 -2.23 -51.85
C ILE A 299 -22.34 -1.95 -50.37
N LEU A 300 -21.83 -0.82 -49.89
CA LEU A 300 -22.05 -0.35 -48.54
C LEU A 300 -23.41 0.33 -48.47
N LEU A 301 -24.26 -0.15 -47.56
CA LEU A 301 -25.57 0.41 -47.24
C LEU A 301 -25.47 1.29 -45.99
N ARG A 302 -26.39 2.26 -45.87
CA ARG A 302 -26.55 3.12 -44.68
C ARG A 302 -25.28 3.87 -44.28
N THR A 303 -24.55 4.38 -45.26
CA THR A 303 -23.26 5.05 -45.05
C THR A 303 -23.38 6.17 -44.01
N VAL A 304 -22.46 6.20 -43.05
CA VAL A 304 -22.41 7.25 -42.02
C VAL A 304 -21.41 8.33 -42.47
N GLN A 305 -21.94 9.52 -42.78
CA GLN A 305 -21.15 10.73 -43.05
C GLN A 305 -21.35 11.71 -41.90
N ASP A 306 -20.26 12.15 -41.28
CA ASP A 306 -20.25 13.11 -40.16
C ASP A 306 -21.21 12.76 -39.01
N GLY A 307 -21.36 11.46 -38.72
CA GLY A 307 -22.23 10.95 -37.65
C GLY A 307 -23.70 10.81 -38.04
N VAL A 308 -24.10 11.20 -39.26
CA VAL A 308 -25.48 11.05 -39.76
C VAL A 308 -25.61 9.81 -40.64
N VAL A 309 -26.57 8.95 -40.31
CA VAL A 309 -26.92 7.76 -41.09
C VAL A 309 -27.71 8.18 -42.33
N HIS A 310 -27.21 7.89 -43.53
CA HIS A 310 -27.93 8.12 -44.77
C HIS A 310 -28.60 6.83 -45.26
N ASP A 311 -29.83 6.58 -44.79
CA ASP A 311 -30.56 5.32 -44.98
C ASP A 311 -30.86 4.95 -46.45
N GLY A 312 -30.80 5.93 -47.38
CA GLY A 312 -31.05 5.74 -48.82
C GLY A 312 -29.81 5.74 -49.72
N LYS A 313 -28.61 6.05 -49.19
CA LYS A 313 -27.40 6.13 -50.02
C LYS A 313 -26.66 4.80 -50.01
N ARG A 314 -26.33 4.31 -51.22
CA ARG A 314 -25.48 3.14 -51.43
C ARG A 314 -24.13 3.60 -51.96
N LYS A 315 -23.05 3.06 -51.43
CA LYS A 315 -21.68 3.36 -51.90
C LYS A 315 -21.04 2.09 -52.43
N LEU A 316 -20.69 2.10 -53.72
CA LEU A 316 -19.92 1.04 -54.34
C LEU A 316 -18.44 1.19 -53.95
N LEU A 317 -17.87 0.15 -53.36
CA LEU A 317 -16.44 0.03 -53.11
C LEU A 317 -15.91 -1.07 -54.02
N LYS A 318 -14.88 -0.78 -54.80
CA LYS A 318 -14.32 -1.70 -55.82
C LYS A 318 -12.80 -1.71 -55.75
N GLY A 319 -12.20 -2.85 -56.07
CA GLY A 319 -10.76 -3.03 -56.09
C GLY A 319 -10.14 -3.18 -54.70
N PRO A 320 -8.80 -3.20 -54.62
CA PRO A 320 -8.07 -3.53 -53.40
C PRO A 320 -8.26 -2.46 -52.32
N CYS A 321 -9.06 -2.76 -51.31
CA CYS A 321 -9.22 -1.90 -50.13
C CYS A 321 -9.58 -2.70 -48.89
N SER A 322 -9.34 -2.13 -47.71
CA SER A 322 -9.75 -2.72 -46.44
C SER A 322 -10.33 -1.66 -45.53
N PHE A 323 -11.40 -2.00 -44.81
CA PHE A 323 -12.10 -1.08 -43.92
C PHE A 323 -12.91 -1.85 -42.89
N PHE A 324 -13.23 -1.19 -41.77
CA PHE A 324 -14.19 -1.68 -40.79
C PHE A 324 -15.55 -1.03 -41.05
N LEU A 325 -16.63 -1.79 -40.86
CA LEU A 325 -17.99 -1.24 -40.92
C LEU A 325 -18.23 -0.35 -39.70
N LYS A 326 -18.69 0.89 -39.93
CA LYS A 326 -19.11 1.78 -38.83
C LYS A 326 -20.43 1.30 -38.22
N PRO A 327 -20.76 1.71 -36.99
CA PRO A 327 -22.08 1.42 -36.42
C PRO A 327 -23.22 1.85 -37.35
N GLY A 328 -24.12 0.92 -37.65
CA GLY A 328 -25.26 1.14 -38.56
C GLY A 328 -24.99 0.85 -40.04
N GLU A 329 -23.74 0.72 -40.46
CA GLU A 329 -23.37 0.32 -41.82
C GLU A 329 -23.49 -1.20 -41.99
N SER A 330 -23.84 -1.62 -43.20
CA SER A 330 -23.89 -3.04 -43.57
C SER A 330 -23.53 -3.23 -45.04
N LEU A 331 -22.99 -4.37 -45.41
CA LEU A 331 -22.83 -4.74 -46.82
C LEU A 331 -24.17 -5.22 -47.37
N GLN A 332 -24.47 -4.85 -48.62
CA GLN A 332 -25.59 -5.44 -49.34
C GLN A 332 -25.33 -6.95 -49.47
N ASP A 333 -26.32 -7.74 -49.09
CA ASP A 333 -26.25 -9.21 -49.04
C ASP A 333 -25.20 -9.76 -48.04
N ASN A 334 -24.65 -8.91 -47.16
CA ASN A 334 -23.62 -9.26 -46.17
C ASN A 334 -22.34 -9.88 -46.76
N GLU A 335 -22.02 -9.58 -48.02
CA GLU A 335 -20.87 -10.20 -48.71
C GLU A 335 -20.07 -9.23 -49.58
N VAL A 336 -18.83 -9.63 -49.85
CA VAL A 336 -17.98 -9.06 -50.90
C VAL A 336 -18.13 -9.95 -52.14
N LYS A 337 -18.43 -9.35 -53.29
CA LYS A 337 -18.73 -10.05 -54.55
C LYS A 337 -17.58 -9.94 -55.52
N ASP A 338 -17.42 -10.94 -56.37
CA ASP A 338 -16.49 -10.87 -57.51
C ASP A 338 -17.05 -9.94 -58.60
N ALA A 339 -16.16 -9.13 -59.18
CA ALA A 339 -16.49 -8.24 -60.27
C ALA A 339 -16.74 -9.01 -61.56
N TYR A 340 -17.74 -8.60 -62.33
CA TYR A 340 -18.01 -9.19 -63.64
C TYR A 340 -16.88 -8.83 -64.62
N LEU A 341 -16.17 -9.86 -65.08
CA LEU A 341 -15.23 -9.75 -66.19
C LEU A 341 -16.01 -9.89 -67.51
N ILE A 342 -16.40 -8.76 -68.09
CA ILE A 342 -17.12 -8.73 -69.37
C ILE A 342 -16.08 -8.81 -70.49
N GLY A 343 -16.11 -9.89 -71.28
CA GLY A 343 -15.30 -10.01 -72.50
C GLY A 343 -15.83 -9.13 -73.65
N ASP A 344 -15.01 -8.86 -74.66
CA ASP A 344 -15.32 -7.93 -75.77
C ASP A 344 -16.64 -8.25 -76.51
N HIS A 345 -17.16 -9.48 -76.43
CA HIS A 345 -18.40 -9.91 -77.08
C HIS A 345 -19.68 -9.67 -76.25
N GLU A 346 -19.57 -9.42 -74.94
CA GLU A 346 -20.72 -9.27 -74.02
C GLU A 346 -21.11 -7.80 -73.74
N LEU A 347 -20.31 -6.84 -74.21
CA LEU A 347 -20.56 -5.39 -74.08
C LEU A 347 -21.85 -4.90 -74.77
N SER A 348 -22.39 -5.67 -75.72
CA SER A 348 -23.56 -5.28 -76.52
C SER A 348 -24.90 -5.36 -75.76
N LEU A 349 -24.94 -6.01 -74.58
CA LEU A 349 -26.17 -6.23 -73.81
C LEU A 349 -26.44 -5.22 -72.69
N TRP A 350 -25.45 -4.40 -72.30
CA TRP A 350 -25.54 -3.53 -71.11
C TRP A 350 -25.85 -2.05 -71.41
N ARG A 351 -26.14 -1.68 -72.68
CA ARG A 351 -26.67 -0.36 -73.06
C ARG A 351 -28.15 -0.47 -73.45
N ARG A 352 -29.07 -0.44 -72.47
CA ARG A 352 -30.46 -0.04 -72.69
C ARG A 352 -31.02 0.67 -71.47
#